data_AF-A0A822EXU3-F1
#
_entry.id   AF-A0A822EXU3-F1
#
_cell.length_a   1.000
_cell.length_b   1.000
_cell.length_c   1.000
_cell.angle_alpha   90.00
_cell.angle_beta   90.00
_cell.angle_gamma   90.00
#
_symmetry.space_group_name_H-M   'P 1'
#
loop_
_entity.id
_entity.type
_entity.pdbx_description
1 polymer ?
#
loop_
_entity_poly.entity_id
_entity_poly.type
_entity_poly.pdbx_seq_one_letter_code
_entity_poly.pdbx_strand_id
1 'polypeptide(L)' 'MEFIRTQFEKQYATLKRRLDETESENERLKAQYRSSSKELTLYKNLVEAPDNPESPRKSKDYQQLKLTIDKVLQENERLY' A
#
# COMPACT_ATOMS: atom_id res chain seq x y z
N MET A 1 -21.18 16.81 40.30
CA MET A 1 -21.42 16.98 38.85
C MET A 1 -20.15 17.37 38.09
N GLU A 2 -19.36 18.36 38.55
CA GLU A 2 -18.11 18.78 37.86
C GLU A 2 -17.05 17.68 37.72
N PHE A 3 -16.79 16.89 38.76
CA PHE A 3 -15.79 15.83 38.70
C PHE A 3 -16.05 14.82 37.56
N ILE A 4 -17.32 14.43 37.39
CA ILE A 4 -17.73 13.50 36.32
C ILE A 4 -17.52 14.14 34.94
N ARG A 5 -17.88 15.41 34.78
CA ARG A 5 -17.65 16.16 33.55
C ARG A 5 -16.17 16.23 33.18
N THR A 6 -15.29 16.54 34.14
CA THR A 6 -13.84 16.60 33.90
C THR A 6 -13.25 15.24 33.49
N GLN A 7 -13.78 14.13 34.03
CA GLN A 7 -13.33 12.79 33.61
C GLN A 7 -13.74 12.49 32.16
N PHE A 8 -14.97 12.82 31.77
CA PHE A 8 -15.41 12.66 30.38
C PHE A 8 -14.63 13.55 29.41
N GLU A 9 -14.32 14.80 29.77
CA GLU A 9 -13.50 15.70 28.96
C GLU A 9 -12.09 15.13 28.72
N LYS A 10 -11.47 14.52 29.74
CA LYS A 10 -10.17 13.84 29.61
C LYS A 10 -10.23 12.60 28.71
N GLN A 11 -11.27 11.78 28.86
CA GLN A 11 -11.47 10.60 28.02
C GLN A 11 -11.70 11.00 26.56
N TYR A 12 -12.54 12.02 26.32
CA TYR A 12 -12.78 12.57 24.99
C TYR A 12 -11.50 13.11 24.35
N ALA A 13 -10.72 13.90 25.09
CA ALA A 13 -9.44 14.42 24.60
C ALA A 13 -8.46 13.29 24.23
N THR A 14 -8.42 12.23 25.04
CA THR A 14 -7.59 11.04 24.77
C THR A 14 -8.04 10.31 23.51
N LEU A 15 -9.34 10.08 23.36
CA LEU A 15 -9.91 9.42 22.18
C LEU A 15 -9.69 10.24 20.92
N LYS A 16 -9.91 11.55 20.98
CA LYS A 16 -9.67 12.46 19.85
C LYS A 16 -8.21 12.42 19.41
N ARG A 17 -7.26 12.50 20.35
CA ARG A 17 -5.83 12.39 20.04
C ARG A 17 -5.48 11.07 19.35
N ARG A 18 -6.06 9.96 19.81
CA ARG A 18 -5.84 8.64 19.20
C ARG A 18 -6.44 8.52 17.80
N LEU A 19 -7.59 9.16 17.58
CA LEU A 19 -8.21 9.23 16.26
C LEU A 19 -7.27 10.00 15.30
N ASP A 20 -6.82 11.18 15.70
CA ASP A 20 -5.91 12.01 14.88
C ASP A 20 -4.60 11.25 14.57
N GLU A 21 -4.02 10.55 15.55
CA GLU A 21 -2.83 9.69 15.35
C GLU A 21 -3.10 8.56 14.35
N THR A 22 -4.26 7.91 14.45
CA THR A 22 -4.64 6.79 13.57
C THR A 22 -4.90 7.27 12.15
N GLU A 23 -5.57 8.41 11.97
CA GLU A 23 -5.81 9.03 10.66
C GLU A 23 -4.49 9.43 9.99
N SER A 24 -3.57 10.03 10.75
CA SER A 24 -2.24 10.39 10.24
C SER A 24 -1.44 9.16 9.80
N GLU A 25 -1.47 8.08 10.57
CA GLU A 25 -0.76 6.84 10.19
C GLU A 25 -1.43 6.17 8.98
N ASN A 26 -2.76 6.23 8.88
CA ASN A 26 -3.49 5.71 7.72
C ASN A 26 -3.09 6.45 6.43
N GLU A 27 -3.01 7.78 6.46
CA GLU A 27 -2.56 8.58 5.31
C GLU A 27 -1.09 8.30 4.96
N ARG A 28 -0.23 8.09 5.95
CA ARG A 28 1.16 7.66 5.73
C ARG A 28 1.24 6.31 5.02
N LEU A 29 0.47 5.33 5.46
CA LEU A 29 0.42 4.00 4.87
C LEU A 29 -0.16 4.04 3.44
N LYS A 30 -1.21 4.83 3.20
CA LYS A 30 -1.76 5.08 1.85
C LYS A 30 -0.70 5.66 0.91
N ALA A 31 0.11 6.61 1.38
CA ALA A 31 1.18 7.20 0.57
C ALA A 31 2.27 6.18 0.24
N GLN A 32 2.72 5.39 1.21
CA GLN A 32 3.68 4.31 0.99
C GLN A 32 3.16 3.28 -0.02
N TYR A 33 1.91 2.87 0.14
CA TYR A 33 1.25 1.95 -0.75
C TYR A 33 1.20 2.45 -2.21
N ARG A 34 0.83 3.73 -2.41
CA ARG A 34 0.85 4.35 -3.75
C ARG A 34 2.26 4.35 -4.35
N SER A 35 3.29 4.56 -3.53
CA SER A 35 4.70 4.49 -3.97
C SER A 35 5.07 3.08 -4.42
N SER A 36 4.81 2.07 -3.59
CA SER A 36 5.10 0.67 -3.92
C SER A 36 4.34 0.17 -5.15
N SER A 37 3.09 0.62 -5.34
CA SER A 37 2.31 0.27 -6.55
C SER A 37 2.92 0.86 -7.83
N LYS A 38 3.46 2.10 -7.77
CA LYS A 38 4.21 2.68 -8.89
C LYS A 38 5.49 1.91 -9.18
N GLU A 39 6.26 1.54 -8.16
CA GLU A 39 7.46 0.72 -8.33
C GLU A 39 7.13 -0.64 -8.97
N LEU A 40 6.05 -1.28 -8.53
CA LEU A 40 5.60 -2.54 -9.08
C LEU A 40 5.21 -2.42 -10.57
N THR A 41 4.59 -1.29 -10.95
CA THR A 41 4.29 -0.98 -12.36
C THR A 41 5.58 -0.77 -13.17
N LEU A 42 6.61 -0.13 -12.60
CA LEU A 42 7.91 0.01 -13.24
C LEU A 42 8.58 -1.36 -13.45
N TYR A 43 8.53 -2.24 -12.45
CA TYR A 43 9.01 -3.61 -12.59
C TYR A 43 8.24 -4.39 -13.67
N LYS A 44 6.91 -4.23 -13.73
CA LYS A 44 6.10 -4.81 -14.82
C LYS A 44 6.58 -4.33 -16.19
N ASN A 45 6.81 -3.04 -16.36
CA ASN A 45 7.26 -2.48 -17.64
C ASN A 45 8.66 -2.99 -18.04
N LEU A 46 9.58 -3.12 -17.06
CA LEU A 46 10.88 -3.75 -17.29
C LEU A 46 10.71 -5.22 -17.70
N VAL A 47 9.72 -5.91 -17.14
CA VAL A 47 9.36 -7.29 -17.47
C VAL A 47 8.61 -7.39 -18.84
N GLU A 48 8.09 -6.31 -19.40
CA GLU A 48 7.31 -6.33 -20.65
C GLU A 48 8.04 -5.70 -21.85
N ALA A 49 9.18 -5.01 -21.67
CA ALA A 49 9.93 -4.35 -22.76
C ALA A 49 10.29 -5.28 -23.96
N PRO A 50 10.28 -4.82 -25.22
CA PRO A 50 10.46 -5.70 -26.38
C PRO A 50 11.83 -6.41 -26.43
N ASP A 51 11.84 -7.62 -27.02
CA ASP A 51 12.90 -8.64 -26.90
C ASP A 51 14.26 -8.24 -27.47
N ASN A 52 15.31 -8.57 -26.71
CA ASN A 52 16.63 -8.92 -27.25
C ASN A 52 16.62 -10.44 -27.52
N PRO A 53 17.08 -10.96 -28.67
CA PRO A 53 16.99 -12.39 -29.01
C PRO A 53 17.65 -13.39 -28.01
N GLU A 54 18.53 -12.94 -27.12
CA GLU A 54 19.11 -13.76 -26.03
C GLU A 54 18.37 -13.60 -24.68
N SER A 55 17.19 -12.98 -24.66
CA SER A 55 16.55 -12.55 -23.42
C SER A 55 16.11 -13.73 -22.52
N PRO A 56 16.38 -13.69 -21.20
CA PRO A 56 15.99 -14.74 -20.23
C PRO A 56 14.47 -14.96 -20.07
N ARG A 57 13.63 -14.25 -20.83
CA ARG A 57 12.18 -14.09 -20.66
C ARG A 57 11.36 -15.35 -20.93
N LYS A 58 11.96 -16.37 -21.54
CA LYS A 58 11.35 -17.70 -21.70
C LYS A 58 11.55 -18.59 -20.47
N SER A 59 12.34 -18.16 -19.49
CA SER A 59 12.52 -18.94 -18.27
C SER A 59 11.21 -18.99 -17.47
N LYS A 60 10.97 -20.14 -16.85
CA LYS A 60 9.79 -20.36 -16.00
C LYS A 60 9.72 -19.34 -14.85
N ASP A 61 10.87 -18.98 -14.31
CA ASP A 61 10.99 -18.00 -13.22
C ASP A 61 10.54 -16.60 -13.66
N TYR A 62 10.82 -16.23 -14.91
CA TYR A 62 10.39 -14.95 -15.47
C TYR A 62 8.88 -14.87 -15.64
N GLN A 63 8.27 -15.94 -16.16
CA GLN A 63 6.81 -16.03 -16.30
C GLN A 63 6.12 -16.02 -14.93
N GLN A 64 6.70 -16.69 -13.94
CA GLN A 64 6.22 -16.69 -12.56
C GLN A 64 6.29 -15.30 -11.93
N LEU A 65 7.38 -14.56 -12.17
CA LEU A 65 7.54 -13.18 -11.70
C LEU A 65 6.47 -12.28 -12.32
N LYS A 66 6.26 -12.36 -13.64
CA LYS A 66 5.22 -11.59 -14.34
C LYS A 66 3.82 -11.84 -13.75
N LEU A 67 3.44 -13.11 -13.58
CA LEU A 67 2.15 -13.49 -12.99
C LEU A 67 1.99 -12.97 -11.56
N THR A 68 3.06 -12.99 -10.78
CA THR A 68 3.05 -12.48 -9.39
C THR A 68 2.82 -10.97 -9.37
N ILE A 69 3.53 -10.22 -10.23
CA ILE A 69 3.37 -8.78 -10.37
C ILE A 69 1.93 -8.42 -10.79
N ASP A 70 1.38 -9.12 -11.79
CA ASP A 70 0.02 -8.90 -12.28
C ASP A 70 -1.03 -9.16 -11.20
N LYS A 71 -0.86 -10.24 -10.42
CA LYS A 71 -1.77 -10.57 -9.32
C LYS A 71 -1.74 -9.52 -8.22
N VAL A 72 -0.56 -9.05 -7.82
CA VAL A 72 -0.43 -8.00 -6.80
C VAL A 72 -1.03 -6.68 -7.29
N LEU A 73 -0.86 -6.32 -8.56
CA LEU A 73 -1.50 -5.13 -9.14
C LEU A 73 -3.05 -5.25 -9.17
N GLN A 74 -3.60 -6.42 -9.51
CA GLN A 74 -5.05 -6.64 -9.45
C GLN A 74 -5.61 -6.62 -8.03
N GLU A 75 -4.93 -7.23 -7.07
CA GLU A 75 -5.30 -7.14 -5.66
C GLU A 75 -5.25 -5.67 -5.19
N ASN A 76 -4.28 -4.91 -5.71
CA ASN A 76 -4.17 -3.50 -5.40
C ASN A 76 -5.34 -2.64 -5.92
N GLU A 77 -5.79 -2.89 -7.15
CA GLU A 77 -6.96 -2.21 -7.74
C GLU A 77 -8.28 -2.54 -7.04
N ARG A 78 -8.37 -3.61 -6.25
CA ARG A 78 -9.59 -3.97 -5.50
C ARG A 78 -9.67 -3.30 -4.13
N LEU A 79 -8.55 -2.81 -3.61
CA LEU A 79 -8.47 -2.18 -2.29
C LEU A 79 -8.80 -0.67 -2.33
N TYR A 80 -8.95 -0.08 -3.53
CA TYR A 80 -9.29 1.32 -3.78
C TYR A 80 -10.34 1.46 -4.87
#